data_AF-A0A1M6H6B0-F1
#
_entry.id   AF-A0A1M6H6B0-F1
#
_cell.length_a   1.000
_cell.length_b   1.000
_cell.length_c   1.000
_cell.angle_alpha   90.00
_cell.angle_beta   90.00
_cell.angle_gamma   90.00
#
_symmetry.space_group_name_H-M   'P 1'
#
loop_
_entity.id
_entity.type
_entity.pdbx_description
1 polymer ?
#
loop_
_entity_poly.entity_id
_entity_poly.type
_entity_poly.pdbx_seq_one_letter_code
_entity_poly.pdbx_strand_id
1 'polypeptide(L)' 'MSFWRVLLSILFPPLAVLDKGCGSILIVIILTLLGWVPGVIAALIILNNPKR' A
#
# COMPACT_ATOMS: atom_id res chain seq x y z
N MET A 1 13.20 4.66 0.90
CA MET A 1 11.79 5.02 0.66
C MET A 1 11.70 6.54 0.62
N SER A 2 11.31 7.15 -0.50
CA SER A 2 11.07 8.60 -0.52
C SER A 2 9.89 8.92 0.41
N PHE A 3 10.03 9.89 1.30
CA PHE A 3 9.02 10.29 2.29
C PHE A 3 7.63 10.52 1.64
N TRP A 4 7.64 11.05 0.42
CA TRP A 4 6.46 11.22 -0.43
C TRP A 4 5.66 9.92 -0.67
N ARG A 5 6.33 8.77 -0.86
CA ARG A 5 5.64 7.48 -1.09
C ARG A 5 4.93 6.97 0.16
N VAL A 6 5.47 7.29 1.34
CA VAL A 6 4.83 6.96 2.63
C VAL A 6 3.61 7.84 2.84
N LEU A 7 3.70 9.13 2.53
CA LEU A 7 2.57 10.05 2.61
C LEU A 7 1.44 9.66 1.64
N LEU A 8 1.78 9.28 0.40
CA LEU A 8 0.81 8.73 -0.57
C LEU A 8 0.18 7.42 -0.07
N SER A 9 0.95 6.55 0.60
CA SER A 9 0.44 5.29 1.15
C SER A 9 -0.61 5.48 2.25
N ILE A 10 -0.58 6.62 2.95
CA ILE A 10 -1.54 6.94 4.01
C ILE A 10 -2.79 7.57 3.40
N LEU A 11 -2.64 8.54 2.50
CA LEU A 11 -3.77 9.24 1.88
C LEU A 11 -4.52 8.36 0.87
N PHE A 12 -3.77 7.57 0.08
CA PHE A 12 -4.29 6.74 -1.00
C PHE A 12 -3.48 5.41 -1.08
N PRO A 13 -3.73 4.45 -0.16
CA PRO A 13 -3.01 3.19 -0.11
C PRO A 13 -2.94 2.42 -1.44
N PRO A 14 -4.00 2.30 -2.28
CA PRO A 14 -3.90 1.55 -3.53
C PRO A 14 -3.01 2.22 -4.59
N LEU A 15 -2.90 3.55 -4.56
CA LEU A 15 -2.09 4.32 -5.52
C LEU A 15 -0.59 4.20 -5.23
N ALA A 16 -0.20 4.10 -3.95
CA ALA A 16 1.20 3.95 -3.55
C ALA A 16 1.80 2.57 -3.91
N VAL A 17 0.93 1.58 -4.13
CA VAL A 17 1.30 0.19 -4.41
C VAL A 17 1.18 -0.16 -5.90
N LEU A 18 0.76 0.81 -6.74
CA LEU A 18 0.62 0.64 -8.18
C LEU A 18 1.92 0.15 -8.84
N ASP A 19 3.04 0.69 -8.38
CA ASP A 19 4.40 0.41 -8.85
C ASP A 19 4.91 -0.98 -8.40
N LYS A 20 4.25 -1.61 -7.43
CA LYS A 20 4.66 -2.86 -6.77
C LYS A 20 3.89 -4.08 -7.29
N GLY A 21 3.00 -3.94 -8.28
CA GLY A 21 2.38 -5.04 -9.02
C GLY A 21 0.89 -5.27 -8.74
N CYS A 22 0.17 -5.77 -9.76
CA CYS A 22 -1.29 -5.87 -9.80
C CYS A 22 -1.92 -6.69 -8.65
N GLY A 23 -1.27 -7.78 -8.24
CA GLY A 23 -1.75 -8.63 -7.13
C GLY A 23 -1.72 -7.93 -5.77
N SER A 24 -0.71 -7.10 -5.50
CA SER A 24 -0.61 -6.33 -4.26
C SER A 24 -1.67 -5.22 -4.19
N ILE A 25 -2.02 -4.63 -5.34
CA ILE A 25 -3.05 -3.59 -5.43
C ILE A 25 -4.43 -4.17 -5.10
N LEU A 26 -4.78 -5.34 -5.64
CA LEU A 26 -6.06 -6.00 -5.35
C LEU A 26 -6.25 -6.30 -3.87
N ILE A 27 -5.21 -6.80 -3.20
CA ILE A 27 -5.24 -7.11 -1.76
C ILE A 27 -5.42 -5.82 -0.94
N VAL A 28 -4.67 -4.77 -1.27
CA VAL A 28 -4.77 -3.47 -0.58
C VAL A 28 -6.13 -2.83 -0.82
N ILE A 29 -6.71 -2.91 -2.02
CA ILE A 29 -8.06 -2.40 -2.33
C ILE A 29 -9.12 -3.11 -1.49
N ILE A 30 -9.09 -4.44 -1.43
CA ILE A 30 -10.06 -5.23 -0.65
C ILE A 30 -9.91 -4.93 0.85
N LEU A 31 -8.68 -4.84 1.36
CA LEU A 31 -8.43 -4.47 2.76
C LEU A 31 -8.91 -3.04 3.05
N THR A 32 -8.63 -2.08 2.15
CA THR A 32 -9.06 -0.68 2.32
C THR A 32 -10.58 -0.56 2.32
N LEU A 33 -11.29 -1.42 1.57
CA LEU A 33 -12.75 -1.48 1.53
C LEU A 33 -13.36 -2.07 2.82
N LEU A 34 -12.67 -3.03 3.44
CA LEU A 34 -13.03 -3.60 4.75
C LEU A 34 -12.64 -2.70 5.93
N GLY A 35 -11.63 -1.83 5.73
CA GLY A 35 -11.21 -0.81 6.69
C GLY A 35 -9.99 -0.05 6.20
N TRP A 36 -9.93 1.25 6.44
CA TRP A 36 -8.80 2.06 6.00
C TRP A 36 -7.47 1.66 6.66
N VAL A 37 -7.51 1.36 7.96
CA VAL A 37 -6.33 0.96 8.77
C VAL A 37 -5.60 -0.28 8.20
N PRO A 38 -6.27 -1.42 7.93
CA PRO A 38 -5.59 -2.58 7.36
C PRO A 38 -5.02 -2.30 5.95
N GLY A 39 -5.67 -1.45 5.15
CA GLY A 39 -5.15 -1.02 3.85
C GLY A 39 -3.81 -0.27 3.94
N VAL A 40 -3.69 0.67 4.88
CA VAL A 40 -2.45 1.44 5.11
C VAL A 40 -1.32 0.53 5.62
N ILE A 41 -1.62 -0.38 6.56
CA ILE A 41 -0.63 -1.33 7.09
C ILE A 41 -0.11 -2.25 5.98
N ALA A 42 -1.00 -2.80 5.15
CA ALA A 42 -0.61 -3.65 4.03
C ALA A 42 0.26 -2.89 3.02
N ALA A 43 -0.12 -1.65 2.67
CA ALA A 43 0.67 -0.79 1.79
C ALA A 43 2.07 -0.52 2.38
N LEU A 44 2.18 -0.21 3.67
CA LEU A 44 3.47 0.00 4.36
C LEU A 44 4.35 -1.25 4.39
N ILE A 45 3.78 -2.43 4.65
CA ILE A 45 4.52 -3.71 4.64
C ILE A 45 5.06 -3.98 3.23
N ILE A 46 4.25 -3.82 2.19
CA ILE A 46 4.66 -4.03 0.79
C ILE A 46 5.70 -2.99 0.36
N LEU A 47 5.58 -1.76 0.86
CA LEU A 47 6.53 -0.69 0.62
C LEU A 47 7.89 -1.04 1.23
N ASN A 48 7.92 -1.40 2.51
CA ASN A 48 9.13 -1.69 3.29
C ASN A 48 9.68 -3.11 3.11
N ASN A 49 8.99 -4.02 2.44
CA ASN A 49 9.47 -5.39 2.25
C ASN A 49 10.80 -5.39 1.47
N PRO A 50 11.93 -5.80 2.08
CA PRO A 50 13.25 -5.79 1.45
C PRO A 50 13.49 -7.04 0.59
N LYS A 51 12.58 -8.02 0.58
CA LYS A 51 12.67 -9.27 -0.19
C LYS A 51 12.13 -9.16 -1.63
N ARG A 52 12.19 -7.97 -2.23
CA ARG A 52 11.97 -7.76 -3.66
C ARG A 52 13.06 -6.87 -4.22
#